data_AF-A0A367J9H7-F1
#
_entry.id   AF-A0A367J9H7-F1
#
_cell.length_a   1.000
_cell.length_b   1.000
_cell.length_c   1.000
_cell.angle_alpha   90.00
_cell.angle_beta   90.00
_cell.angle_gamma   90.00
#
_symmetry.space_group_name_H-M   'P 1'
#
loop_
_entity.id
_entity.type
_entity.pdbx_description
1 polymer ?
#
loop_
_entity_poly.entity_id
_entity_poly.type
_entity_poly.pdbx_seq_one_letter_code
_entity_poly.pdbx_strand_id
1 'polypeptide(L)'
;MVTTFRVRKITAKLPLPIFRESDLPDMENIQRHAPEIETGVEKEEETEHHLQAALSAHQVAVRTGAKIESHIPVPDASFTIDKNEYEQLYNKTHKETSALIRYSCTVEDVIGCPYFMDEEDERFLKALNVDLSEDDFEKIMNEFEHLTKNSLILTPQSLVYLLV
;
A
#
# COMPACT_ATOMS: atom_id res chain seq x y z
N MET A 1 -9.95 -3.67 -40.24
CA MET A 1 -8.70 -3.85 -39.47
C MET A 1 -8.87 -3.07 -38.19
N VAL A 2 -8.85 -3.73 -37.03
CA VAL A 2 -8.93 -3.04 -35.73
C VAL A 2 -7.55 -2.47 -35.44
N THR A 3 -7.35 -1.18 -35.69
CA THR A 3 -6.15 -0.46 -35.26
C THR A 3 -6.21 -0.32 -33.74
N THR A 4 -5.41 -1.11 -33.03
CA THR A 4 -5.27 -0.98 -31.59
C THR A 4 -4.52 0.34 -31.29
N PHE A 5 -5.23 1.33 -30.79
CA PHE A 5 -4.64 2.58 -30.32
C PHE A 5 -3.85 2.33 -29.04
N ARG A 6 -2.56 2.68 -29.04
CA ARG A 6 -1.71 2.69 -27.84
C ARG A 6 -1.64 4.13 -27.35
N VAL A 7 -2.32 4.40 -26.23
CA VAL A 7 -2.28 5.69 -25.53
C VAL A 7 -0.83 6.04 -25.19
N ARG A 8 -0.38 7.24 -25.57
CA ARG A 8 0.95 7.76 -25.24
C ARG A 8 0.78 8.87 -24.22
N LYS A 9 1.61 8.88 -23.17
CA LYS A 9 1.58 9.95 -22.16
C LYS A 9 1.83 11.30 -22.83
N ILE A 10 0.97 12.29 -22.53
CA ILE A 10 1.14 13.66 -23.01
C ILE A 10 2.54 14.14 -22.58
N THR A 11 3.31 14.61 -23.56
CA THR A 11 4.63 15.19 -23.33
C THR A 11 4.62 16.62 -23.82
N ALA A 12 5.13 17.57 -23.03
CA ALA A 12 5.18 18.99 -23.38
C ALA A 12 5.94 19.32 -24.69
N LYS A 13 6.64 18.35 -25.27
CA LYS A 13 7.40 18.46 -26.53
C LYS A 13 6.60 18.02 -27.77
N LEU A 14 5.46 17.37 -27.60
CA LEU A 14 4.61 16.87 -28.69
C LEU A 14 3.45 17.85 -28.91
N PRO A 15 3.28 18.42 -30.13
CA PRO A 15 2.15 19.30 -30.42
C PRO A 15 0.84 18.49 -30.39
N LEU A 16 -0.18 19.05 -29.74
CA LEU A 16 -1.51 18.45 -29.65
C LEU A 16 -2.33 18.75 -30.92
N PRO A 17 -3.02 17.76 -31.50
CA PRO A 17 -3.92 17.99 -32.63
C PRO A 17 -5.13 18.83 -32.19
N ILE A 18 -5.52 19.80 -33.03
CA ILE A 18 -6.73 20.62 -32.83
C ILE A 18 -7.79 20.10 -33.81
N PHE A 19 -8.88 19.55 -33.27
CA PHE A 19 -10.01 19.08 -34.05
C PHE A 19 -11.10 20.15 -34.14
N ARG A 20 -11.75 20.24 -35.30
CA ARG A 20 -12.97 21.04 -35.48
C ARG A 20 -14.20 20.13 -35.36
N GLU A 21 -15.36 20.74 -35.16
CA GLU A 21 -16.63 20.01 -35.05
C GLU A 21 -16.90 19.10 -36.26
N SER A 22 -16.51 19.54 -37.47
CA SER A 22 -16.60 18.74 -38.70
C SER A 22 -15.74 17.49 -38.73
N ASP A 23 -14.72 17.42 -37.87
CA ASP A 23 -13.74 16.35 -37.85
C ASP A 23 -14.13 15.25 -36.84
N LEU A 24 -15.22 15.46 -36.08
CA LEU A 24 -15.73 14.55 -35.08
C LEU A 24 -16.87 13.69 -35.65
N PRO A 25 -16.93 12.39 -35.34
CA PRO A 25 -18.07 11.55 -35.71
C PRO A 25 -19.35 11.99 -34.95
N ASP A 26 -20.52 11.84 -35.58
CA ASP A 26 -21.81 12.16 -34.96
C ASP A 26 -22.06 11.26 -33.73
N MET A 27 -22.01 11.88 -32.56
CA MET A 27 -22.06 11.24 -31.23
C MET A 27 -23.49 10.87 -30.78
N GLU A 28 -24.29 10.22 -31.62
CA GLU A 28 -25.68 9.83 -31.24
C GLU A 28 -25.74 8.56 -30.37
N ASN A 29 -24.67 7.75 -30.33
CA ASN A 29 -24.64 6.47 -29.59
C ASN A 29 -23.37 6.31 -28.72
N ILE A 30 -23.26 7.15 -27.69
CA ILE A 30 -22.11 7.26 -26.78
C ILE A 30 -21.85 5.97 -25.97
N GLN A 31 -22.83 5.08 -25.83
CA GLN A 31 -22.73 3.91 -24.96
C GLN A 31 -21.95 2.71 -25.53
N ARG A 32 -21.49 2.74 -26.80
CA ARG A 32 -20.81 1.57 -27.41
C ARG A 32 -19.49 1.87 -28.14
N HIS A 33 -19.10 3.13 -28.29
CA HIS A 33 -17.85 3.48 -28.95
C HIS A 33 -16.78 3.84 -27.92
N ALA A 34 -15.62 3.17 -28.00
CA ALA A 34 -14.43 3.61 -27.29
C ALA A 34 -14.09 5.05 -27.73
N PRO A 35 -13.69 5.95 -26.83
CA PRO A 35 -13.28 7.30 -27.21
C PRO A 35 -12.19 7.24 -28.28
N GLU A 36 -12.48 7.77 -29.47
CA GLU A 36 -11.52 7.78 -30.60
C GLU A 36 -10.48 8.92 -30.47
N ILE A 37 -10.62 9.74 -29.43
CA ILE A 37 -9.80 10.92 -29.13
C ILE A 37 -8.94 10.64 -27.91
N GLU A 38 -7.62 10.85 -28.03
CA GLU A 38 -6.67 10.75 -26.91
C GLU A 38 -6.96 11.88 -25.91
N THR A 39 -7.68 11.55 -24.83
CA THR A 39 -8.01 12.50 -23.75
C THR A 39 -6.81 12.85 -22.87
N GLY A 40 -5.70 12.10 -23.02
CA GLY A 40 -4.51 12.23 -22.18
C GLY A 40 -4.60 11.52 -20.83
N VAL A 41 -5.75 10.91 -20.55
CA VAL A 41 -6.07 10.18 -19.33
C VAL A 41 -5.76 8.68 -19.54
N GLU A 42 -5.32 7.97 -18.51
CA GLU A 42 -5.09 6.53 -18.65
C GLU A 42 -6.45 5.82 -18.84
N LYS A 43 -6.50 4.77 -19.69
CA LYS A 43 -7.76 4.11 -20.08
C LYS A 43 -8.60 3.62 -18.89
N GLU A 44 -7.94 3.20 -17.81
CA GLU A 44 -8.62 2.76 -16.59
C GLU A 44 -9.25 3.93 -15.84
N GLU A 45 -8.56 5.07 -15.81
CA GLU A 45 -9.04 6.32 -15.24
C GLU A 45 -10.22 6.89 -16.06
N GLU A 46 -10.23 6.75 -17.38
CA GLU A 46 -11.38 7.13 -18.23
C GLU A 46 -12.68 6.38 -17.88
N THR A 47 -12.58 5.18 -17.29
CA THR A 47 -13.74 4.38 -16.86
C THR A 47 -14.17 4.62 -15.42
N GLU A 48 -13.45 5.46 -14.68
CA GLU A 48 -13.71 5.75 -13.28
C GLU A 48 -14.97 6.62 -13.12
N HIS A 49 -15.92 6.15 -12.31
CA HIS A 49 -17.26 6.73 -12.22
C HIS A 49 -17.27 8.14 -11.62
N HIS A 50 -16.47 8.40 -10.58
CA HIS A 50 -16.41 9.69 -9.91
C HIS A 50 -15.75 10.75 -10.80
N LEU A 51 -14.73 10.38 -11.56
CA LEU A 51 -14.11 11.22 -12.58
C LEU A 51 -15.11 11.57 -13.69
N GLN A 52 -15.84 10.59 -14.22
CA GLN A 52 -16.87 10.84 -15.23
C GLN A 52 -17.98 11.76 -14.69
N ALA A 53 -18.42 11.55 -13.45
CA ALA A 53 -19.40 12.41 -12.79
C ALA A 53 -18.85 13.84 -12.61
N ALA A 54 -17.58 13.99 -12.24
CA ALA A 54 -16.92 15.28 -12.07
C ALA A 54 -16.77 16.04 -13.39
N LEU A 55 -16.31 15.36 -14.44
CA LEU A 55 -16.13 15.94 -15.77
C LEU A 55 -17.47 16.35 -16.39
N SER A 56 -18.50 15.48 -16.28
CA SER A 56 -19.83 15.77 -16.82
C SER A 56 -20.49 16.96 -16.11
N ALA A 57 -20.43 17.02 -14.77
CA ALA A 57 -20.93 18.15 -13.99
C ALA A 57 -20.22 19.47 -14.37
N HIS A 58 -18.90 19.43 -14.59
CA HIS A 58 -18.13 20.59 -15.04
C HIS A 58 -18.56 21.07 -16.44
N GLN A 59 -18.72 20.15 -17.39
CA GLN A 59 -19.18 20.47 -18.75
C GLN A 59 -20.57 21.11 -18.76
N VAL A 60 -21.49 20.62 -17.92
CA VAL A 60 -22.83 21.19 -17.78
C VAL A 60 -22.76 22.60 -17.17
N ALA A 61 -21.91 22.81 -16.16
CA ALA A 61 -21.72 24.11 -15.54
C ALA A 61 -21.21 25.16 -16.54
N VAL A 62 -20.25 24.80 -17.40
CA VAL A 62 -19.73 25.70 -18.45
C VAL A 62 -20.80 26.07 -19.48
N ARG A 63 -21.67 25.12 -19.87
CA ARG A 63 -22.69 25.34 -20.92
C ARG A 63 -23.94 26.07 -20.43
N THR A 64 -24.38 25.80 -19.21
CA THR A 64 -25.70 26.24 -18.72
C THR A 64 -25.62 27.22 -17.56
N GLY A 65 -24.44 27.41 -16.97
CA GLY A 65 -24.26 28.18 -15.73
C GLY A 65 -24.80 27.49 -14.48
N ALA A 66 -25.35 26.27 -14.58
CA ALA A 66 -25.86 25.51 -13.44
C ALA A 66 -24.71 24.81 -12.68
N LYS A 67 -24.59 25.07 -11.38
CA LYS A 67 -23.59 24.42 -10.53
C LYS A 67 -24.10 23.04 -10.10
N ILE A 68 -23.56 21.98 -10.68
CA ILE A 68 -23.77 20.60 -10.23
C ILE A 68 -22.59 20.20 -9.36
N GLU A 69 -22.84 19.81 -8.11
CA GLU A 69 -21.80 19.37 -7.20
C GLU A 69 -21.51 17.88 -7.37
N SER A 70 -20.29 17.58 -7.81
CA SER A 70 -19.76 16.24 -8.03
C SER A 70 -18.37 16.18 -7.40
N HIS A 71 -18.12 15.18 -6.57
CA HIS A 71 -16.88 15.09 -5.80
C HIS A 71 -16.23 13.72 -6.00
N ILE A 72 -14.90 13.71 -6.09
CA ILE A 72 -14.09 12.51 -6.04
C ILE A 72 -13.91 12.17 -4.55
N PRO A 73 -14.34 10.98 -4.09
CA PRO A 73 -14.23 10.62 -2.68
C PRO A 73 -12.75 10.46 -2.30
N VAL A 74 -12.38 11.06 -1.17
CA VAL A 74 -11.05 10.91 -0.57
C VAL A 74 -11.23 10.16 0.75
N PRO A 75 -10.45 9.10 1.03
CA PRO A 75 -10.53 8.40 2.30
C PRO A 75 -10.16 9.33 3.46
N ASP A 76 -10.89 9.21 4.57
CA ASP A 76 -10.59 9.97 5.78
C ASP A 76 -9.38 9.36 6.52
N ALA A 77 -8.41 10.20 6.87
CA ALA A 77 -7.20 9.84 7.61
C ALA A 77 -7.14 10.53 8.99
N SER A 78 -8.29 10.96 9.51
CA SER A 78 -8.39 11.70 10.77
C SER A 78 -8.19 10.84 12.04
N PHE A 79 -8.25 9.52 11.92
CA PHE A 79 -8.11 8.62 13.07
C PHE A 79 -6.69 8.66 13.65
N THR A 80 -6.59 8.99 14.93
CA THR A 80 -5.35 9.03 15.69
C THR A 80 -5.42 8.07 16.88
N ILE A 81 -4.29 7.46 17.21
CA ILE A 81 -4.10 6.67 18.44
C ILE A 81 -4.04 7.63 19.64
N ASP A 82 -4.38 7.15 20.84
CA ASP A 82 -4.21 7.94 22.07
C ASP A 82 -2.74 8.36 22.24
N LYS A 83 -2.53 9.60 22.69
CA LYS A 83 -1.20 10.18 22.76
C LYS A 83 -0.29 9.42 23.73
N ASN A 84 -0.83 8.92 24.85
CA ASN A 84 -0.04 8.22 25.85
C ASN A 84 0.42 6.86 25.32
N GLU A 85 -0.47 6.13 24.65
CA GLU A 85 -0.14 4.86 23.98
C GLU A 85 0.92 5.07 22.89
N TYR A 86 0.75 6.11 22.06
CA TYR A 86 1.71 6.44 21.01
C TYR A 86 3.11 6.77 21.57
N GLU A 87 3.20 7.57 22.63
CA GLU A 87 4.49 7.95 23.23
C GLU A 87 5.18 6.78 23.95
N GLN A 88 4.42 5.78 24.43
CA GLN A 88 4.96 4.54 24.98
C GLN A 88 5.56 3.65 23.90
N LEU A 89 4.90 3.53 22.75
CA LEU A 89 5.34 2.68 21.63
C LEU A 89 6.48 3.32 20.81
N TYR A 90 6.44 4.63 20.59
CA TYR A 90 7.38 5.34 19.70
C TYR A 90 8.24 6.34 20.46
N ASN A 91 9.37 5.87 21.00
CA ASN A 91 10.34 6.77 21.62
C ASN A 91 11.06 7.65 20.56
N LYS A 92 11.23 8.94 20.85
CA LYS A 92 11.88 9.91 19.94
C LYS A 92 13.37 9.99 20.22
N THR A 93 14.14 9.02 19.74
CA THR A 93 15.61 8.96 19.93
C THR A 93 16.41 9.41 18.70
N HIS A 94 15.77 9.91 17.65
CA HIS A 94 16.47 10.34 16.44
C HIS A 94 17.23 11.66 16.61
N LYS A 95 18.51 11.67 16.22
CA LYS A 95 19.35 12.87 16.17
C LYS A 95 19.59 13.27 14.71
N GLU A 96 19.21 14.49 14.36
CA GLU A 96 19.40 15.02 13.02
C GLU A 96 20.89 15.21 12.70
N THR A 97 21.29 14.78 11.51
CA THR A 97 22.67 14.93 11.01
C THR A 97 22.77 16.12 10.08
N SER A 98 23.92 16.81 10.07
CA SER A 98 24.17 17.95 9.18
C SER A 98 24.28 17.59 7.70
N ALA A 99 24.50 16.31 7.38
CA ALA A 99 24.57 15.77 6.03
C ALA A 99 23.38 14.86 5.73
N LEU A 100 23.14 14.60 4.44
CA LEU A 100 22.12 13.66 3.98
C LEU A 100 22.40 12.22 4.48
N ILE A 101 21.33 11.51 4.84
CA ILE A 101 21.39 10.11 5.27
C ILE A 101 21.85 9.23 4.11
N ARG A 102 22.87 8.41 4.37
CA ARG A 102 23.31 7.33 3.47
C ARG A 102 23.06 6.01 4.20
N TYR A 103 22.15 5.20 3.68
CA TYR A 103 21.68 3.99 4.34
C TYR A 103 21.48 2.88 3.30
N SER A 104 21.87 1.64 3.66
CA SER A 104 21.79 0.47 2.79
C SER A 104 21.47 -0.84 3.52
N CYS A 105 21.21 -0.79 4.83
CA CYS A 105 20.82 -1.97 5.59
C CYS A 105 19.37 -2.34 5.26
N THR A 106 19.05 -3.63 5.28
CA THR A 106 17.67 -4.08 5.12
C THR A 106 16.91 -3.95 6.44
N VAL A 107 15.63 -4.31 6.44
CA VAL A 107 14.81 -4.29 7.66
C VAL A 107 15.30 -5.39 8.61
N GLU A 108 15.59 -6.56 8.08
CA GLU A 108 16.07 -7.73 8.84
C GLU A 108 17.40 -7.43 9.57
N ASP A 109 18.25 -6.57 8.99
CA ASP A 109 19.50 -6.13 9.62
C ASP A 109 19.28 -5.28 10.88
N VAL A 110 18.10 -4.66 11.05
CA VAL A 110 17.83 -3.69 12.12
C VAL A 110 16.72 -4.10 13.09
N ILE A 111 15.88 -5.09 12.77
CA ILE A 111 14.81 -5.54 13.68
C ILE A 111 15.34 -6.32 14.90
N GLY A 112 16.53 -6.93 14.80
CA GLY A 112 17.05 -7.80 15.86
C GLY A 112 16.44 -9.20 15.81
N CYS A 113 15.76 -9.62 16.89
CA CYS A 113 15.10 -10.92 16.95
C CYS A 113 13.82 -10.91 16.08
N PRO A 114 13.60 -11.89 15.18
CA PRO A 114 12.40 -11.93 14.37
C PRO A 114 11.18 -12.54 15.08
N TYR A 115 11.40 -13.29 16.18
CA TYR A 115 10.33 -13.80 17.02
C TYR A 115 9.89 -12.72 18.00
N PHE A 116 8.60 -12.44 18.07
CA PHE A 116 7.99 -11.48 18.97
C PHE A 116 6.93 -12.18 19.81
N MET A 117 6.97 -12.00 21.12
CA MET A 117 5.97 -12.58 22.02
C MET A 117 4.58 -11.99 21.76
N ASP A 118 3.57 -12.85 21.81
CA ASP A 118 2.16 -12.45 21.87
C ASP A 118 1.60 -12.55 23.30
N GLU A 119 0.30 -12.29 23.45
CA GLU A 119 -0.34 -12.35 24.77
C GLU A 119 -0.44 -13.77 25.34
N GLU A 120 -0.36 -14.82 24.51
CA GLU A 120 -0.33 -16.21 24.98
C GLU A 120 1.05 -16.57 25.53
N ASP A 121 2.11 -16.17 24.83
CA ASP A 121 3.50 -16.34 25.27
C ASP A 121 3.78 -15.59 26.57
N GLU A 122 3.26 -14.36 26.72
CA GLU A 122 3.40 -13.59 27.95
C GLU A 122 2.73 -14.32 29.15
N ARG A 123 1.57 -14.94 28.92
CA ARG A 123 0.88 -15.76 29.93
C ARG A 123 1.66 -17.03 30.24
N PHE A 124 2.23 -17.67 29.23
CA PHE A 124 3.05 -18.87 29.39
C PHE A 124 4.31 -18.59 30.22
N LEU A 125 5.04 -17.52 29.89
CA LEU A 125 6.26 -17.13 30.60
C LEU A 125 5.98 -16.82 32.08
N LYS A 126 4.88 -16.10 32.35
CA LYS A 126 4.40 -15.84 33.72
C LYS A 126 4.04 -17.11 34.47
N ALA A 127 3.43 -18.10 33.81
CA ALA A 127 3.05 -19.37 34.41
C ALA A 127 4.26 -20.28 34.69
N LEU A 128 5.31 -20.21 33.87
CA LEU A 128 6.53 -20.99 34.03
C LEU A 128 7.32 -20.59 35.30
N ASN A 129 7.11 -19.37 35.80
CA ASN A 129 7.71 -18.83 37.03
C ASN A 129 9.24 -18.96 37.05
N VAL A 130 9.87 -18.63 35.93
CA VAL A 130 11.33 -18.62 35.73
C VAL A 130 11.79 -17.18 35.63
N ASP A 131 12.97 -16.90 36.17
CA ASP A 131 13.63 -15.61 36.00
C ASP A 131 14.28 -15.56 34.61
N LEU A 132 13.47 -15.24 33.60
CA LEU A 132 13.87 -15.12 32.20
C LEU A 132 13.30 -13.82 31.63
N SER A 133 14.13 -13.05 30.92
CA SER A 133 13.69 -11.83 30.25
C SER A 133 12.88 -12.16 28.99
N GLU A 134 12.01 -11.23 28.57
CA GLU A 134 11.25 -11.35 27.32
C GLU A 134 12.20 -11.50 26.11
N ASP A 135 13.24 -10.66 26.02
CA ASP A 135 14.26 -10.73 24.97
C ASP A 135 14.96 -12.10 24.89
N ASP A 136 15.24 -12.73 26.04
CA ASP A 136 15.91 -14.02 26.07
C ASP A 136 14.96 -15.17 25.70
N PHE A 137 13.69 -15.06 26.11
CA PHE A 137 12.65 -15.99 25.66
C PHE A 137 12.49 -15.93 24.13
N GLU A 138 12.41 -14.73 23.54
CA GLU A 138 12.29 -14.53 22.10
C GLU A 138 13.48 -15.12 21.33
N LYS A 139 14.71 -14.92 21.81
CA LYS A 139 15.90 -15.53 21.20
C LYS A 139 15.83 -17.05 21.22
N ILE A 140 15.43 -17.65 22.34
CA ILE A 140 15.31 -19.11 22.50
C ILE A 140 14.27 -19.66 21.51
N MET A 141 13.11 -19.01 21.42
CA MET A 141 12.05 -19.41 20.50
C MET A 141 12.45 -19.27 19.03
N ASN A 142 13.15 -18.19 18.68
CA ASN A 142 13.72 -18.01 17.35
C ASN A 142 14.72 -19.11 16.99
N GLU A 143 15.58 -19.54 17.92
CA GLU A 143 16.49 -20.67 17.68
C GLU A 143 15.72 -21.98 17.45
N PHE A 144 14.65 -22.22 18.22
CA PHE A 144 13.78 -23.38 17.96
C PHE A 144 13.14 -23.33 16.58
N GLU A 145 12.63 -22.18 16.15
CA GLU A 145 12.07 -22.02 14.81
C GLU A 145 13.12 -22.28 13.72
N HIS A 146 14.32 -21.74 13.90
CA HIS A 146 15.44 -21.94 12.97
C HIS A 146 15.84 -23.42 12.87
N LEU A 147 15.96 -24.11 13.99
CA LEU A 147 16.30 -25.54 14.04
C LEU A 147 15.23 -26.40 13.38
N THR A 148 13.95 -26.11 13.65
CA THR A 148 12.82 -26.88 13.12
C THR A 148 12.65 -26.66 11.61
N LYS A 149 12.95 -25.46 11.12
CA LYS A 149 12.93 -25.14 9.69
C LYS A 149 14.01 -25.87 8.90
N ASN A 150 15.22 -25.97 9.46
CA ASN A 150 16.35 -26.63 8.82
C ASN A 150 16.31 -28.16 8.96
N SER A 151 15.68 -28.65 10.02
CA SER A 151 15.68 -30.06 10.38
C SER A 151 14.24 -30.51 10.61
N LEU A 152 13.68 -31.24 9.64
CA LEU A 152 12.46 -32.02 9.80
C LEU A 152 12.73 -33.19 10.78
N ILE A 153 12.89 -32.90 12.08
CA ILE A 153 13.15 -33.91 13.13
C ILE A 153 11.92 -34.18 14.01
N LEU A 154 10.71 -34.01 13.47
CA LEU A 154 9.50 -34.57 14.09
C LEU A 154 9.23 -35.97 13.54
N THR A 155 10.26 -36.82 13.52
CA THR A 155 10.04 -38.26 13.49
C THR A 155 9.95 -38.76 14.93
N PRO A 156 9.07 -39.72 15.26
CA PRO A 156 8.90 -40.19 16.64
C PRO A 156 10.18 -40.66 17.33
N GLN A 157 11.25 -40.98 16.58
CA GLN A 157 12.54 -41.44 17.09
C GLN A 157 13.46 -40.34 17.64
N SER A 158 13.21 -39.07 17.31
CA SER A 158 14.10 -37.95 17.68
C SER A 158 13.74 -37.31 19.02
N LEU A 159 12.49 -37.44 19.46
CA LEU A 159 12.03 -36.96 20.78
C LEU A 159 12.66 -37.74 21.96
N VAL A 160 13.18 -38.95 21.73
CA VAL A 160 13.84 -39.76 22.77
C VAL A 160 15.21 -39.20 23.14
N TYR A 161 15.87 -38.45 22.24
CA TYR A 161 17.22 -37.93 22.47
C TYR A 161 17.26 -36.55 23.12
N LEU A 162 16.12 -35.86 23.29
CA LEU A 162 16.07 -34.54 23.93
C LEU A 162 15.72 -34.60 25.43
N LEU A 163 15.42 -35.79 25.97
CA LEU A 163 15.02 -36.02 27.36
C LEU A 163 16.03 -36.87 28.17
N VAL A 164 17.27 -36.99 27.70
CA VAL A 164 18.41 -37.60 28.42
C VAL A 164 19.57 -36.61 28.45
#